data_AF-A0A167VC90-F1
#
_entry.id   AF-A0A167VC90-F1
#
_cell.length_a   1.000
_cell.length_b   1.000
_cell.length_c   1.000
_cell.angle_alpha   90.00
_cell.angle_beta   90.00
_cell.angle_gamma   90.00
#
_symmetry.space_group_name_H-M   'P 1'
#
loop_
_entity.id
_entity.type
_entity.pdbx_description
1 polymer ?
#
loop_
_entity_poly.entity_id
_entity_poly.type
_entity_poly.pdbx_seq_one_letter_code
_entity_poly.pdbx_strand_id
1 'polypeptide(L)'
;MLPLLFLCAPLAQQTLALPSQHKASEKPLPYLLRAGRDYRSGSYQIPSAVQNGTSKARFDIPTPETTLDIETLFRLDAPQIDSINGSVYDWWYFDAVSETNPDDSLVVTFFSSSAEAFPFLDANETSVLNVWLWASFANGTVFADSVPATVATVTGPDAAGTNSSGEWSSTGFSWAALTENLSQYEITIASEKLQVEGRLTLTSRGPYHLPCGVQVGRTILEIAPHIGWVNLIPDAVGEVDMKIHGSTLKFRGPGYHDKNWSDQPFIDSVQSWYWGHGRLGPYSIVWFSYLAIDDPSNATYVSSYVARDGELLISACDPSILTVRPVGSPGTTGGRYPPRMSDIPDGFRLEYDLGEANGQLKVNVSVRTLVAGNGNDYLRWTGDIVGEVIESESQRTEEAGGGGGPGRENSPLVGVAVLEQFVMVE
;
A
#
# COMPACT_ATOMS: atom_id res chain seq x y z
N MET A 1 70.41 -20.10 14.36
CA MET A 1 69.35 -20.68 15.20
C MET A 1 68.38 -21.39 14.27
N LEU A 2 68.28 -22.70 14.45
CA LEU A 2 67.60 -23.70 13.59
C LEU A 2 66.05 -23.69 13.80
N PRO A 3 65.28 -24.47 13.00
CA PRO A 3 63.92 -24.14 12.51
C PRO A 3 62.90 -25.27 12.75
N LEU A 4 61.79 -25.26 11.98
CA LEU A 4 61.00 -26.39 11.49
C LEU A 4 60.05 -27.19 12.43
N LEU A 5 58.93 -27.57 11.80
CA LEU A 5 57.90 -28.59 12.09
C LEU A 5 58.36 -29.78 12.96
N PHE A 6 57.43 -30.33 13.77
CA PHE A 6 56.87 -31.68 13.56
C PHE A 6 55.72 -32.02 14.55
N LEU A 7 54.69 -32.67 14.00
CA LEU A 7 53.63 -33.41 14.69
C LEU A 7 54.21 -34.55 15.56
N CYS A 8 53.53 -34.88 16.65
CA CYS A 8 53.44 -36.26 17.15
C CYS A 8 52.11 -36.51 17.88
N ALA A 9 51.39 -37.53 17.41
CA ALA A 9 50.17 -38.10 17.97
C ALA A 9 50.45 -38.90 19.26
N PRO A 10 49.40 -39.46 19.88
CA PRO A 10 49.43 -40.90 20.09
C PRO A 10 48.24 -41.64 19.47
N LEU A 11 48.54 -42.89 19.19
CA LEU A 11 47.84 -43.86 18.37
C LEU A 11 46.53 -44.37 18.96
N ALA A 12 45.69 -44.80 18.02
CA ALA A 12 44.45 -45.54 18.14
C ALA A 12 44.54 -46.83 18.97
N GLN A 13 43.40 -47.18 19.58
CA GLN A 13 42.92 -48.55 19.59
C GLN A 13 41.46 -48.58 19.12
N GLN A 14 41.27 -49.24 17.97
CA GLN A 14 39.99 -49.61 17.40
C GLN A 14 39.35 -50.71 18.26
N THR A 15 38.05 -50.60 18.52
CA THR A 15 37.19 -51.78 18.67
C THR A 15 35.87 -51.50 17.96
N LEU A 16 35.64 -52.30 16.91
CA LEU A 16 34.40 -52.43 16.18
C LEU A 16 33.34 -53.05 17.08
N ALA A 17 32.16 -52.42 17.18
CA ALA A 17 30.94 -53.09 17.61
C ALA A 17 29.76 -52.54 16.79
N LEU A 18 29.05 -53.46 16.15
CA LEU A 18 27.94 -53.23 15.23
C LEU A 18 26.76 -52.51 15.90
N PRO A 19 26.01 -51.64 15.20
CA PRO A 19 24.76 -51.10 15.71
C PRO A 19 23.63 -52.14 15.60
N SER A 20 23.06 -52.46 16.76
CA SER A 20 21.83 -53.25 16.91
C SER A 20 20.64 -52.46 16.37
N GLN A 21 19.86 -53.12 15.51
CA GLN A 21 18.60 -52.62 14.99
C GLN A 21 17.54 -52.57 16.10
N HIS A 22 17.15 -51.36 16.48
CA HIS A 22 15.81 -51.10 17.00
C HIS A 22 15.13 -50.07 16.11
N LYS A 23 14.20 -50.57 15.29
CA LYS A 23 13.26 -49.77 14.49
C LYS A 23 12.33 -49.01 15.44
N ALA A 24 12.61 -47.74 15.67
CA ALA A 24 11.61 -46.74 16.03
C ALA A 24 11.35 -45.91 14.78
N SER A 25 10.13 -46.00 14.25
CA SER A 25 9.68 -45.31 13.06
C SER A 25 9.39 -43.84 13.38
N GLU A 26 10.42 -42.99 13.40
CA GLU A 26 10.24 -41.54 13.26
C GLU A 26 10.08 -41.22 11.77
N LYS A 27 8.85 -40.84 11.40
CA LYS A 27 8.56 -40.35 10.05
C LYS A 27 9.11 -38.92 9.92
N PRO A 28 9.92 -38.61 8.90
CA PRO A 28 10.26 -37.24 8.56
C PRO A 28 8.99 -36.54 8.04
N LEU A 29 8.69 -35.34 8.54
CA LEU A 29 7.64 -34.46 7.98
C LEU A 29 7.99 -34.14 6.51
N PRO A 30 7.12 -34.46 5.55
CA PRO A 30 7.23 -33.95 4.20
C PRO A 30 5.97 -33.14 3.89
N TYR A 31 6.01 -31.83 4.13
CA TYR A 31 5.06 -30.91 3.49
C TYR A 31 5.85 -29.78 2.85
N LEU A 32 6.53 -30.14 1.76
CA LEU A 32 6.84 -29.24 0.67
C LEU A 32 5.55 -29.03 -0.13
N LEU A 33 5.27 -27.76 -0.40
CA LEU A 33 4.15 -27.22 -1.18
C LEU A 33 3.76 -28.12 -2.36
N ARG A 34 2.56 -28.69 -2.26
CA ARG A 34 1.78 -29.11 -3.42
C ARG A 34 0.47 -28.35 -3.32
N ALA A 35 0.31 -27.34 -4.18
CA ALA A 35 -0.95 -26.64 -4.38
C ALA A 35 -2.00 -27.68 -4.82
N GLY A 36 -2.70 -28.23 -3.83
CA GLY A 36 -3.82 -29.15 -3.97
C GLY A 36 -5.11 -28.36 -3.87
N ARG A 37 -6.01 -28.62 -4.82
CA ARG A 37 -7.34 -28.02 -4.95
C ARG A 37 -8.21 -28.29 -3.72
N ASP A 38 -8.17 -27.41 -2.73
CA ASP A 38 -9.28 -27.12 -1.83
C ASP A 38 -9.38 -25.59 -1.72
N TYR A 39 -10.09 -24.99 -2.68
CA TYR A 39 -10.14 -23.55 -2.97
C TYR A 39 -10.88 -22.70 -1.92
N ARG A 40 -11.14 -23.24 -0.73
CA ARG A 40 -11.86 -22.53 0.34
C ARG A 40 -10.99 -22.08 1.51
N SER A 41 -9.67 -22.31 1.49
CA SER A 41 -8.78 -21.94 2.61
C SER A 41 -7.35 -21.70 2.12
N GLY A 42 -7.09 -20.52 1.55
CA GLY A 42 -5.72 -20.13 1.21
C GLY A 42 -5.00 -19.64 2.47
N SER A 43 -4.05 -20.40 3.00
CA SER A 43 -3.11 -19.91 4.02
C SER A 43 -1.72 -19.88 3.41
N TYR A 44 -1.10 -18.70 3.42
CA TYR A 44 0.21 -18.41 2.88
C TYR A 44 1.17 -18.19 4.04
N GLN A 45 2.24 -18.97 4.10
CA GLN A 45 3.33 -18.73 5.04
C GLN A 45 4.56 -18.24 4.29
N ILE A 46 5.04 -17.06 4.66
CA ILE A 46 6.22 -16.44 4.09
C ILE A 46 7.34 -16.53 5.14
N PRO A 47 8.48 -17.18 4.86
CA PRO A 47 9.61 -17.19 5.77
C PRO A 47 10.34 -15.83 5.77
N SER A 48 10.99 -15.51 6.89
CA SER A 48 11.77 -14.27 7.05
C SER A 48 13.05 -14.22 6.23
N ALA A 49 13.64 -15.36 5.86
CA ALA A 49 14.86 -15.38 5.07
C ALA A 49 14.57 -15.12 3.58
N VAL A 50 15.48 -14.42 2.90
CA VAL A 50 15.51 -14.31 1.44
C VAL A 50 15.46 -15.71 0.82
N GLN A 51 14.54 -15.91 -0.12
CA GLN A 51 14.30 -17.20 -0.75
C GLN A 51 15.09 -17.31 -2.07
N ASN A 52 15.65 -18.49 -2.31
CA ASN A 52 16.41 -18.76 -3.54
C ASN A 52 15.49 -19.15 -4.69
N GLY A 53 15.86 -18.73 -5.90
CA GLY A 53 15.19 -19.12 -7.15
C GLY A 53 14.46 -17.96 -7.83
N THR A 54 13.85 -18.28 -8.97
CA THR A 54 13.01 -17.36 -9.73
C THR A 54 11.68 -17.19 -8.99
N SER A 55 11.27 -15.94 -8.80
CA SER A 55 9.93 -15.62 -8.31
C SER A 55 9.00 -15.27 -9.47
N LYS A 56 7.69 -15.31 -9.22
CA LYS A 56 6.66 -14.91 -10.17
C LYS A 56 5.71 -13.96 -9.48
N ALA A 57 5.46 -12.82 -10.11
CA ALA A 57 4.37 -11.93 -9.75
C ALA A 57 3.13 -12.24 -10.59
N ARG A 58 1.96 -12.03 -9.99
CA ARG A 58 0.68 -12.03 -10.70
C ARG A 58 0.25 -10.59 -10.97
N PHE A 59 0.01 -10.27 -12.24
CA PHE A 59 -0.42 -8.93 -12.66
C PHE A 59 -1.82 -8.90 -13.27
N ASP A 60 -2.59 -9.95 -13.05
CA ASP A 60 -3.96 -10.03 -13.51
C ASP A 60 -4.78 -11.01 -12.67
N ILE A 61 -6.10 -10.90 -12.75
CA ILE A 61 -7.03 -11.87 -12.20
C ILE A 61 -8.18 -12.15 -13.16
N PRO A 62 -8.72 -13.38 -13.18
CA PRO A 62 -10.01 -13.65 -13.84
C PRO A 62 -11.12 -12.86 -13.14
N THR A 63 -11.95 -12.20 -13.93
CA THR A 63 -13.09 -11.40 -13.46
C THR A 63 -14.28 -11.66 -14.38
N PRO A 64 -14.96 -12.82 -14.24
CA PRO A 64 -16.03 -13.23 -15.16
C PRO A 64 -17.15 -12.20 -15.28
N GLU A 65 -17.40 -11.48 -14.19
CA GLU A 65 -18.36 -10.39 -14.06
C GLU A 65 -17.63 -9.11 -13.60
N THR A 66 -18.34 -7.97 -13.63
CA THR A 66 -17.82 -6.69 -13.12
C THR A 66 -17.83 -6.59 -11.59
N THR A 67 -18.51 -7.52 -10.92
CA THR A 67 -18.51 -7.68 -9.47
C THR A 67 -17.49 -8.74 -9.04
N LEU A 68 -16.75 -8.46 -7.98
CA LEU A 68 -15.78 -9.39 -7.42
C LEU A 68 -16.45 -10.24 -6.35
N ASP A 69 -16.33 -11.57 -6.47
CA ASP A 69 -16.76 -12.49 -5.42
C ASP A 69 -15.76 -12.52 -4.25
N ILE A 70 -16.15 -13.16 -3.15
CA ILE A 70 -15.36 -13.24 -1.91
C ILE A 70 -13.98 -13.89 -2.17
N GLU A 71 -13.92 -14.92 -3.01
CA GLU A 71 -12.65 -15.60 -3.33
C GLU A 71 -11.71 -14.66 -4.11
N THR A 72 -12.26 -13.90 -5.05
CA THR A 72 -11.51 -12.93 -5.84
C THR A 72 -11.02 -11.76 -4.98
N LEU A 73 -11.85 -11.29 -4.05
CA LEU A 73 -11.46 -10.26 -3.08
C LEU A 73 -10.30 -10.74 -2.21
N PHE A 74 -10.40 -11.93 -1.62
CA PHE A 74 -9.28 -12.49 -0.86
C PHE A 74 -8.03 -12.66 -1.74
N ARG A 75 -8.18 -13.11 -2.99
CA ARG A 75 -7.05 -13.28 -3.91
C ARG A 75 -6.32 -11.98 -4.20
N LEU A 76 -6.99 -10.83 -4.18
CA LEU A 76 -6.39 -9.51 -4.33
C LEU A 76 -5.59 -9.12 -3.09
N ASP A 77 -6.09 -9.49 -1.91
CA ASP A 77 -5.45 -9.25 -0.61
C ASP A 77 -4.35 -10.29 -0.29
N ALA A 78 -4.38 -11.48 -0.89
CA ALA A 78 -3.38 -12.53 -0.72
C ALA A 78 -2.04 -12.16 -1.40
N PRO A 79 -0.90 -12.76 -0.97
CA PRO A 79 0.40 -12.57 -1.63
C PRO A 79 0.31 -12.71 -3.15
N GLN A 80 0.83 -11.72 -3.89
CA GLN A 80 0.85 -11.73 -5.36
C GLN A 80 2.16 -12.31 -5.90
N ILE A 81 3.09 -12.61 -4.99
CA ILE A 81 4.41 -13.13 -5.27
C ILE A 81 4.57 -14.51 -4.63
N ASP A 82 5.02 -15.49 -5.42
CA ASP A 82 5.17 -16.88 -4.96
C ASP A 82 6.30 -17.04 -3.92
N SER A 83 7.45 -16.37 -4.12
CA SER A 83 8.59 -16.39 -3.21
C SER A 83 9.29 -15.03 -3.14
N ILE A 84 9.67 -14.58 -1.96
CA ILE A 84 10.37 -13.30 -1.77
C ILE A 84 11.87 -13.56 -1.87
N ASN A 85 12.44 -13.24 -3.03
CA ASN A 85 13.88 -13.19 -3.25
C ASN A 85 14.39 -11.74 -3.11
N GLY A 86 15.68 -11.50 -3.36
CA GLY A 86 16.28 -10.17 -3.22
C GLY A 86 15.93 -9.16 -4.33
N SER A 87 15.05 -9.50 -5.27
CA SER A 87 14.71 -8.64 -6.41
C SER A 87 13.21 -8.41 -6.58
N VAL A 88 12.37 -8.88 -5.66
CA VAL A 88 10.92 -8.74 -5.73
C VAL A 88 10.39 -8.23 -4.40
N TYR A 89 9.23 -7.60 -4.42
CA TYR A 89 8.62 -7.08 -3.20
C TYR A 89 7.10 -7.15 -3.26
N ASP A 90 6.49 -7.32 -2.11
CA ASP A 90 5.05 -7.26 -1.92
C ASP A 90 4.77 -6.60 -0.54
N TRP A 91 3.83 -5.65 -0.47
CA TRP A 91 3.45 -5.01 0.80
C TRP A 91 1.96 -4.70 0.91
N TRP A 92 1.46 -4.72 2.14
CA TRP A 92 0.13 -4.28 2.53
C TRP A 92 0.26 -2.98 3.31
N TYR A 93 -0.49 -1.97 2.90
CA TYR A 93 -0.43 -0.64 3.48
C TYR A 93 -1.80 -0.21 4.01
N PHE A 94 -1.80 0.36 5.21
CA PHE A 94 -2.98 0.87 5.89
C PHE A 94 -2.68 2.25 6.45
N ASP A 95 -3.60 3.18 6.32
CA ASP A 95 -3.48 4.49 6.98
C ASP A 95 -4.81 5.03 7.50
N ALA A 96 -4.67 6.06 8.34
CA ALA A 96 -5.73 7.01 8.62
C ALA A 96 -5.16 8.39 8.95
N VAL A 97 -5.91 9.44 8.62
CA VAL A 97 -5.62 10.83 8.97
C VAL A 97 -6.83 11.44 9.67
N SER A 98 -6.59 12.27 10.69
CA SER A 98 -7.68 12.91 11.44
C SER A 98 -8.42 13.93 10.58
N GLU A 99 -9.75 13.84 10.58
CA GLU A 99 -10.62 14.78 9.86
C GLU A 99 -10.67 16.17 10.52
N THR A 100 -10.28 16.27 11.79
CA THR A 100 -10.34 17.50 12.58
C THR A 100 -9.00 18.18 12.75
N ASN A 101 -7.92 17.40 12.68
CA ASN A 101 -6.56 17.91 12.72
C ASN A 101 -5.63 16.97 11.94
N PRO A 102 -5.37 17.22 10.64
CA PRO A 102 -4.58 16.34 9.78
C PRO A 102 -3.10 16.22 10.17
N ASP A 103 -2.64 16.88 11.24
CA ASP A 103 -1.32 16.66 11.84
C ASP A 103 -1.32 15.44 12.79
N ASP A 104 -2.49 14.86 13.10
CA ASP A 104 -2.63 13.52 13.67
C ASP A 104 -2.83 12.50 12.54
N SER A 105 -1.94 11.51 12.45
CA SER A 105 -2.05 10.43 11.46
C SER A 105 -1.39 9.13 11.93
N LEU A 106 -1.76 8.04 11.28
CA LEU A 106 -1.20 6.71 11.50
C LEU A 106 -1.01 6.01 10.16
N VAL A 107 0.15 5.38 9.98
CA VAL A 107 0.47 4.53 8.83
C VAL A 107 1.07 3.22 9.33
N VAL A 108 0.59 2.10 8.80
CA VAL A 108 1.12 0.76 9.05
C VAL A 108 1.40 0.08 7.71
N THR A 109 2.63 -0.40 7.52
CA THR A 109 2.99 -1.17 6.31
C THR A 109 3.58 -2.52 6.70
N PHE A 110 2.97 -3.60 6.22
CA PHE A 110 3.48 -4.96 6.33
C PHE A 110 4.26 -5.30 5.07
N PHE A 111 5.59 -5.35 5.16
CA PHE A 111 6.45 -5.69 4.04
C PHE A 111 6.73 -7.19 3.95
N SER A 112 6.82 -7.65 2.71
CA SER A 112 7.49 -8.87 2.29
C SER A 112 8.49 -8.51 1.18
N SER A 113 9.64 -8.00 1.59
CA SER A 113 10.65 -7.39 0.72
C SER A 113 12.01 -7.30 1.42
N SER A 114 13.10 -7.43 0.66
CA SER A 114 14.44 -7.09 1.14
C SER A 114 14.79 -5.63 0.80
N ALA A 115 15.80 -5.08 1.48
CA ALA A 115 16.29 -3.73 1.18
C ALA A 115 16.88 -3.61 -0.25
N GLU A 116 17.36 -4.71 -0.84
CA GLU A 116 17.80 -4.70 -2.25
C GLU A 116 16.63 -4.54 -3.23
N ALA A 117 15.46 -5.12 -2.93
CA ALA A 117 14.28 -5.00 -3.78
C ALA A 117 13.55 -3.66 -3.56
N PHE A 118 13.48 -3.18 -2.32
CA PHE A 118 12.86 -1.91 -1.95
C PHE A 118 13.83 -1.09 -1.06
N PRO A 119 14.63 -0.16 -1.62
CA PRO A 119 15.77 0.47 -0.94
C PRO A 119 15.41 1.51 0.12
N PHE A 120 14.14 1.60 0.49
CA PHE A 120 13.64 2.44 1.58
C PHE A 120 13.49 1.68 2.90
N LEU A 121 13.84 0.38 2.92
CA LEU A 121 13.93 -0.44 4.13
C LEU A 121 15.34 -0.36 4.75
N ASP A 122 15.46 -0.80 6.00
CA ASP A 122 16.75 -0.87 6.68
C ASP A 122 17.67 -1.89 5.99
N ALA A 123 18.76 -1.42 5.39
CA ALA A 123 19.75 -2.24 4.71
C ALA A 123 20.48 -3.25 5.63
N ASN A 124 20.40 -3.07 6.95
CA ASN A 124 20.97 -4.02 7.91
C ASN A 124 19.97 -5.08 8.38
N GLU A 125 18.70 -4.94 8.03
CA GLU A 125 17.69 -5.94 8.36
C GLU A 125 17.80 -7.13 7.40
N THR A 126 17.94 -8.32 7.97
CA THR A 126 18.09 -9.56 7.20
C THR A 126 16.76 -10.25 6.93
N SER A 127 15.73 -9.92 7.71
CA SER A 127 14.37 -10.39 7.50
C SER A 127 13.73 -9.65 6.34
N VAL A 128 13.16 -10.39 5.39
CA VAL A 128 12.30 -9.80 4.35
C VAL A 128 10.92 -9.41 4.89
N LEU A 129 10.65 -9.65 6.17
CA LEU A 129 9.34 -9.46 6.77
C LEU A 129 9.38 -8.34 7.80
N ASN A 130 9.43 -7.10 7.35
CA ASN A 130 9.46 -5.94 8.24
C ASN A 130 8.07 -5.29 8.34
N VAL A 131 7.63 -4.91 9.55
CA VAL A 131 6.45 -4.07 9.73
C VAL A 131 6.90 -2.68 10.17
N TRP A 132 6.55 -1.68 9.38
CA TRP A 132 6.80 -0.29 9.70
C TRP A 132 5.55 0.39 10.27
N LEU A 133 5.78 1.26 11.24
CA LEU A 133 4.78 2.11 11.85
C LEU A 133 5.26 3.56 11.81
N TRP A 134 4.45 4.42 11.21
CA TRP A 134 4.59 5.86 11.34
C TRP A 134 3.36 6.44 12.02
N ALA A 135 3.59 7.41 12.90
CA ALA A 135 2.54 8.18 13.52
C ALA A 135 2.97 9.64 13.64
N SER A 136 2.04 10.56 13.41
CA SER A 136 2.22 11.98 13.69
C SER A 136 1.19 12.44 14.70
N PHE A 137 1.58 13.43 15.51
CA PHE A 137 0.74 14.01 16.54
C PHE A 137 0.59 15.50 16.28
N ALA A 138 -0.59 16.04 16.60
CA ALA A 138 -0.95 17.45 16.52
C ALA A 138 0.01 18.41 17.27
N ASN A 139 0.77 17.89 18.24
CA ASN A 139 1.80 18.65 18.96
C ASN A 139 3.13 18.76 18.20
N GLY A 140 3.21 18.22 16.98
CA GLY A 140 4.40 18.19 16.13
C GLY A 140 5.36 17.03 16.39
N THR A 141 5.05 16.13 17.33
CA THR A 141 5.86 14.93 17.54
C THR A 141 5.54 13.87 16.50
N VAL A 142 6.56 13.10 16.11
CA VAL A 142 6.44 11.99 15.18
C VAL A 142 7.07 10.74 15.78
N PHE A 143 6.51 9.59 15.44
CA PHE A 143 7.05 8.27 15.72
C PHE A 143 7.26 7.56 14.38
N ALA A 144 8.43 6.95 14.19
CA ALA A 144 8.76 6.18 13.01
C ALA A 144 9.73 5.08 13.41
N ASP A 145 9.28 3.83 13.40
CA ASP A 145 10.11 2.68 13.72
C ASP A 145 9.56 1.42 13.05
N SER A 146 10.36 0.35 13.08
CA SER A 146 10.08 -0.90 12.38
C SER A 146 10.47 -2.12 13.21
N VAL A 147 9.80 -3.24 12.95
CA VAL A 147 10.07 -4.49 13.65
C VAL A 147 10.04 -5.68 12.68
N PRO A 148 11.10 -6.50 12.65
CA PRO A 148 11.13 -7.69 11.81
C PRO A 148 10.29 -8.83 12.44
N ALA A 149 9.58 -9.54 11.58
CA ALA A 149 8.89 -10.77 11.88
C ALA A 149 9.78 -11.99 11.62
N THR A 150 9.46 -13.09 12.27
CA THR A 150 10.10 -14.40 12.05
C THR A 150 9.41 -15.20 10.94
N VAL A 151 8.11 -15.02 10.78
CA VAL A 151 7.26 -15.60 9.74
C VAL A 151 6.05 -14.66 9.54
N ALA A 152 5.55 -14.59 8.32
CA ALA A 152 4.30 -13.92 8.02
C ALA A 152 3.27 -14.95 7.57
N THR A 153 2.06 -14.87 8.10
CA THR A 153 0.94 -15.73 7.71
C THR A 153 -0.19 -14.89 7.17
N VAL A 154 -0.60 -15.11 5.92
CA VAL A 154 -1.81 -14.50 5.34
C VAL A 154 -2.85 -15.60 5.12
N THR A 155 -4.01 -15.48 5.76
CA THR A 155 -5.06 -16.51 5.73
C THR A 155 -6.35 -15.93 5.18
N GLY A 156 -6.94 -16.62 4.22
CA GLY A 156 -8.20 -16.25 3.59
C GLY A 156 -9.44 -16.80 4.28
N PRO A 157 -10.54 -16.94 3.51
CA PRO A 157 -11.79 -17.50 3.99
C PRO A 157 -11.56 -18.82 4.73
N ASP A 158 -12.13 -19.00 5.92
CA ASP A 158 -12.09 -20.27 6.63
C ASP A 158 -13.42 -20.57 7.36
N ALA A 159 -13.53 -21.78 7.92
CA ALA A 159 -14.72 -22.19 8.66
C ALA A 159 -14.88 -21.46 10.01
N ALA A 160 -13.86 -20.73 10.47
CA ALA A 160 -13.90 -19.91 11.68
C ALA A 160 -14.43 -18.49 11.42
N GLY A 161 -14.73 -18.14 10.15
CA GLY A 161 -15.28 -16.85 9.76
C GLY A 161 -14.22 -15.79 9.45
N THR A 162 -12.95 -16.18 9.34
CA THR A 162 -11.87 -15.32 8.84
C THR A 162 -12.09 -15.10 7.35
N ASN A 163 -12.08 -13.86 6.86
CA ASN A 163 -12.26 -13.56 5.43
C ASN A 163 -10.93 -13.29 4.74
N SER A 164 -10.10 -12.53 5.42
CA SER A 164 -8.75 -12.16 5.04
C SER A 164 -8.07 -11.78 6.36
N SER A 165 -6.87 -12.28 6.64
CA SER A 165 -6.09 -11.89 7.81
C SER A 165 -4.61 -11.99 7.53
N GLY A 166 -3.80 -11.18 8.19
CA GLY A 166 -2.35 -11.20 8.11
C GLY A 166 -1.73 -11.09 9.49
N GLU A 167 -0.73 -11.91 9.78
CA GLU A 167 0.01 -11.89 11.05
C GLU A 167 1.51 -11.94 10.76
N TRP A 168 2.24 -10.90 11.18
CA TRP A 168 3.70 -10.87 11.14
C TRP A 168 4.19 -11.33 12.51
N SER A 169 4.34 -12.64 12.69
CA SER A 169 4.63 -13.25 13.98
C SER A 169 5.91 -12.66 14.61
N SER A 170 5.91 -12.61 15.95
CA SER A 170 6.91 -11.94 16.82
C SER A 170 6.93 -10.41 16.81
N THR A 171 6.17 -9.74 15.94
CA THR A 171 6.11 -8.27 15.92
C THR A 171 5.03 -7.69 16.84
N GLY A 172 3.95 -8.45 17.06
CA GLY A 172 2.72 -7.96 17.69
C GLY A 172 1.76 -7.25 16.71
N PHE A 173 2.04 -7.25 15.41
CA PHE A 173 1.20 -6.63 14.38
C PHE A 173 0.41 -7.68 13.60
N SER A 174 -0.87 -7.41 13.43
CA SER A 174 -1.77 -8.19 12.58
C SER A 174 -2.89 -7.34 12.03
N TRP A 175 -3.57 -7.87 11.01
CA TRP A 175 -4.83 -7.34 10.52
C TRP A 175 -5.83 -8.47 10.28
N ALA A 176 -7.12 -8.13 10.34
CA ALA A 176 -8.21 -9.02 9.98
C ALA A 176 -9.34 -8.24 9.30
N ALA A 177 -9.87 -8.79 8.22
CA ALA A 177 -11.10 -8.32 7.61
C ALA A 177 -12.31 -8.83 8.42
N LEU A 178 -13.14 -7.88 8.88
CA LEU A 178 -14.28 -8.14 9.75
C LEU A 178 -15.55 -8.54 8.97
N THR A 179 -15.53 -8.41 7.64
CA THR A 179 -16.66 -8.75 6.77
C THR A 179 -16.20 -9.55 5.54
N GLU A 180 -17.08 -10.40 5.01
CA GLU A 180 -16.80 -11.28 3.85
C GLU A 180 -16.42 -10.50 2.58
N ASN A 181 -17.02 -9.33 2.40
CA ASN A 181 -16.75 -8.45 1.25
C ASN A 181 -15.53 -7.52 1.45
N LEU A 182 -14.73 -7.75 2.50
CA LEU A 182 -13.56 -6.94 2.85
C LEU A 182 -13.85 -5.43 3.00
N SER A 183 -15.09 -5.05 3.33
CA SER A 183 -15.45 -3.64 3.53
C SER A 183 -15.09 -3.11 4.92
N GLN A 184 -14.64 -3.98 5.84
CA GLN A 184 -14.19 -3.58 7.16
C GLN A 184 -12.92 -4.33 7.55
N TYR A 185 -11.95 -3.61 8.10
CA TYR A 185 -10.69 -4.14 8.60
C TYR A 185 -10.42 -3.68 10.04
N GLU A 186 -9.79 -4.53 10.84
CA GLU A 186 -9.14 -4.15 12.09
C GLU A 186 -7.66 -4.50 12.01
N ILE A 187 -6.80 -3.52 12.29
CA ILE A 187 -5.35 -3.65 12.40
C ILE A 187 -5.05 -3.56 13.89
N THR A 188 -4.49 -4.63 14.46
CA THR A 188 -4.16 -4.71 15.88
C THR A 188 -2.65 -4.63 16.05
N ILE A 189 -2.21 -3.80 16.99
CA ILE A 189 -0.81 -3.63 17.35
C ILE A 189 -0.65 -3.90 18.85
N ALA A 190 0.25 -4.81 19.19
CA ALA A 190 0.65 -5.14 20.56
C ALA A 190 2.15 -5.44 20.60
N SER A 191 2.96 -4.43 20.23
CA SER A 191 4.40 -4.58 20.07
C SER A 191 5.15 -4.15 21.32
N GLU A 192 5.66 -5.12 22.07
CA GLU A 192 6.55 -4.85 23.21
C GLU A 192 7.86 -4.17 22.77
N LYS A 193 8.40 -4.58 21.60
CA LYS A 193 9.66 -4.04 21.06
C LYS A 193 9.54 -2.54 20.77
N LEU A 194 8.43 -2.13 20.16
CA LEU A 194 8.18 -0.73 19.83
C LEU A 194 7.52 0.05 20.98
N GLN A 195 7.06 -0.63 22.04
CA GLN A 195 6.22 -0.04 23.11
C GLN A 195 4.96 0.64 22.55
N VAL A 196 4.29 -0.06 21.64
CA VAL A 196 3.06 0.39 20.98
C VAL A 196 1.95 -0.63 21.20
N GLU A 197 0.78 -0.15 21.62
CA GLU A 197 -0.44 -0.97 21.71
C GLU A 197 -1.66 -0.21 21.20
N GLY A 198 -2.60 -0.91 20.56
CA GLY A 198 -3.88 -0.32 20.14
C GLY A 198 -4.42 -0.92 18.85
N ARG A 199 -5.32 -0.17 18.21
CA ARG A 199 -5.96 -0.59 16.98
C ARG A 199 -6.26 0.56 16.02
N LEU A 200 -6.32 0.21 14.74
CA LEU A 200 -6.93 0.99 13.67
C LEU A 200 -8.09 0.16 13.10
N THR A 201 -9.29 0.75 13.02
CA THR A 201 -10.43 0.16 12.33
C THR A 201 -10.73 0.96 11.08
N LEU A 202 -10.97 0.28 9.95
CA LEU A 202 -11.39 0.89 8.70
C LEU A 202 -12.78 0.37 8.34
N THR A 203 -13.73 1.28 8.11
CA THR A 203 -15.06 0.96 7.53
C THR A 203 -15.23 1.66 6.20
N SER A 204 -15.25 0.90 5.11
CA SER A 204 -15.30 1.44 3.74
C SER A 204 -16.50 2.34 3.50
N ARG A 205 -16.29 3.41 2.74
CA ARG A 205 -17.32 4.33 2.24
C ARG A 205 -17.59 4.20 0.75
N GLY A 206 -16.77 3.46 0.01
CA GLY A 206 -16.87 3.33 -1.43
C GLY A 206 -16.51 1.93 -1.91
N PRO A 207 -16.79 1.62 -3.19
CA PRO A 207 -16.38 0.36 -3.79
C PRO A 207 -14.85 0.29 -3.91
N TYR A 208 -14.31 -0.93 -3.95
CA TYR A 208 -12.90 -1.19 -4.24
C TYR A 208 -12.45 -0.56 -5.56
N HIS A 209 -11.14 -0.38 -5.70
CA HIS A 209 -10.49 0.20 -6.87
C HIS A 209 -9.33 -0.69 -7.33
N LEU A 210 -9.46 -1.18 -8.56
CA LEU A 210 -8.37 -1.81 -9.31
C LEU A 210 -7.82 -0.77 -10.29
N PRO A 211 -6.57 -0.88 -10.79
CA PRO A 211 -5.89 0.19 -11.52
C PRO A 211 -6.78 0.88 -12.56
N CYS A 212 -7.45 0.09 -13.42
CA CYS A 212 -8.32 0.59 -14.50
C CYS A 212 -9.81 0.26 -14.27
N GLY A 213 -10.22 0.03 -13.02
CA GLY A 213 -11.49 -0.57 -12.69
C GLY A 213 -11.57 -2.07 -13.00
N VAL A 214 -12.71 -2.68 -12.69
CA VAL A 214 -12.95 -4.11 -12.98
C VAL A 214 -13.31 -4.29 -14.44
N GLN A 215 -12.56 -5.12 -15.15
CA GLN A 215 -12.77 -5.44 -16.56
C GLN A 215 -13.44 -6.81 -16.70
N VAL A 216 -14.36 -6.96 -17.66
CA VAL A 216 -15.04 -8.25 -17.88
C VAL A 216 -14.07 -9.27 -18.47
N GLY A 217 -14.13 -10.50 -17.94
CA GLY A 217 -13.27 -11.64 -18.30
C GLY A 217 -11.97 -11.68 -17.52
N ARG A 218 -11.15 -10.62 -17.61
CA ARG A 218 -9.84 -10.54 -16.96
C ARG A 218 -9.52 -9.09 -16.63
N THR A 219 -9.12 -8.81 -15.39
CA THR A 219 -8.66 -7.50 -14.97
C THR A 219 -7.16 -7.47 -14.84
N ILE A 220 -6.53 -6.45 -15.42
CA ILE A 220 -5.11 -6.16 -15.28
C ILE A 220 -4.88 -5.39 -13.98
N LEU A 221 -3.86 -5.81 -13.24
CA LEU A 221 -3.48 -5.28 -11.94
C LEU A 221 -2.17 -4.49 -11.98
N GLU A 222 -1.47 -4.46 -13.12
CA GLU A 222 -0.36 -3.54 -13.34
C GLU A 222 -0.87 -2.10 -13.41
N ILE A 223 -0.41 -1.25 -12.50
CA ILE A 223 -0.60 0.21 -12.59
C ILE A 223 0.38 0.82 -13.59
N ALA A 224 1.58 0.24 -13.68
CA ALA A 224 2.64 0.58 -14.60
C ALA A 224 3.46 -0.69 -14.88
N PRO A 225 4.34 -0.71 -15.90
CA PRO A 225 5.19 -1.87 -16.17
C PRO A 225 5.90 -2.35 -14.91
N HIS A 226 5.78 -3.64 -14.61
CA HIS A 226 6.40 -4.30 -13.45
C HIS A 226 5.84 -3.91 -12.08
N ILE A 227 4.87 -3.00 -11.99
CA ILE A 227 4.28 -2.56 -10.72
C ILE A 227 2.82 -2.97 -10.68
N GLY A 228 2.50 -3.90 -9.79
CA GLY A 228 1.15 -4.32 -9.48
C GLY A 228 0.57 -3.54 -8.32
N TRP A 229 -0.72 -3.23 -8.38
CA TRP A 229 -1.41 -2.43 -7.39
C TRP A 229 -2.89 -2.80 -7.28
N VAL A 230 -3.41 -2.85 -6.05
CA VAL A 230 -4.84 -2.95 -5.76
C VAL A 230 -5.20 -2.11 -4.56
N ASN A 231 -6.34 -1.43 -4.60
CA ASN A 231 -6.84 -0.62 -3.51
C ASN A 231 -8.22 -1.11 -3.06
N LEU A 232 -8.23 -1.97 -2.04
CA LEU A 232 -9.46 -2.59 -1.55
C LEU A 232 -10.30 -1.63 -0.73
N ILE A 233 -9.67 -0.65 -0.06
CA ILE A 233 -10.35 0.41 0.70
C ILE A 233 -9.87 1.78 0.20
N PRO A 234 -10.52 2.36 -0.83
CA PRO A 234 -10.15 3.68 -1.37
C PRO A 234 -10.49 4.86 -0.46
N ASP A 235 -11.52 4.70 0.37
CA ASP A 235 -11.89 5.64 1.41
C ASP A 235 -12.68 4.90 2.50
N ALA A 236 -12.31 5.13 3.76
CA ALA A 236 -12.97 4.55 4.91
C ALA A 236 -13.16 5.57 6.03
N VAL A 237 -14.16 5.33 6.88
CA VAL A 237 -14.12 5.82 8.26
C VAL A 237 -13.01 5.06 8.97
N GLY A 238 -11.87 5.72 9.15
CA GLY A 238 -10.76 5.26 9.97
C GLY A 238 -10.93 5.70 11.42
N GLU A 239 -10.81 4.77 12.35
CA GLU A 239 -10.84 5.02 13.79
C GLU A 239 -9.54 4.51 14.41
N VAL A 240 -8.73 5.43 14.94
CA VAL A 240 -7.44 5.14 15.56
C VAL A 240 -7.56 5.28 17.06
N ASP A 241 -7.10 4.27 17.80
CA ASP A 241 -6.92 4.31 19.25
C ASP A 241 -5.63 3.57 19.61
N MET A 242 -4.54 4.34 19.72
CA MET A 242 -3.19 3.84 19.96
C MET A 242 -2.57 4.46 21.22
N LYS A 243 -1.69 3.71 21.87
CA LYS A 243 -0.70 4.21 22.82
C LYS A 243 0.69 3.95 22.28
N ILE A 244 1.46 5.02 22.10
CA ILE A 244 2.83 4.99 21.58
C ILE A 244 3.73 5.59 22.65
N HIS A 245 4.60 4.77 23.27
CA HIS A 245 5.41 5.18 24.43
C HIS A 245 4.60 5.85 25.55
N GLY A 246 3.37 5.38 25.77
CA GLY A 246 2.43 5.94 26.76
C GLY A 246 1.67 7.19 26.32
N SER A 247 1.99 7.78 25.17
CA SER A 247 1.22 8.88 24.58
C SER A 247 0.02 8.35 23.78
N THR A 248 -1.15 8.94 23.97
CA THR A 248 -2.36 8.53 23.25
C THR A 248 -2.46 9.24 21.90
N LEU A 249 -2.61 8.46 20.83
CA LEU A 249 -3.04 8.92 19.52
C LEU A 249 -4.44 8.38 19.28
N LYS A 250 -5.44 9.27 19.27
CA LYS A 250 -6.84 8.86 19.13
C LYS A 250 -7.63 9.86 18.30
N PHE A 251 -8.11 9.41 17.15
CA PHE A 251 -8.85 10.25 16.23
C PHE A 251 -9.76 9.42 15.31
N ARG A 252 -10.59 10.13 14.56
CA ARG A 252 -11.40 9.60 13.48
C ARG A 252 -11.17 10.43 12.21
N GLY A 253 -11.20 9.80 11.04
CA GLY A 253 -11.15 10.52 9.77
C GLY A 253 -11.08 9.59 8.56
N PRO A 254 -10.64 10.08 7.39
CA PRO A 254 -10.37 9.24 6.24
C PRO A 254 -9.28 8.20 6.54
N GLY A 255 -9.49 6.98 6.05
CA GLY A 255 -8.50 5.91 6.08
C GLY A 255 -8.53 5.10 4.80
N TYR A 256 -7.49 4.28 4.62
CA TYR A 256 -7.17 3.69 3.32
C TYR A 256 -6.46 2.34 3.47
N HIS A 257 -6.64 1.46 2.50
CA HIS A 257 -5.88 0.22 2.38
C HIS A 257 -5.62 -0.15 0.91
N ASP A 258 -4.34 -0.28 0.57
CA ASP A 258 -3.89 -0.83 -0.69
C ASP A 258 -2.79 -1.88 -0.50
N LYS A 259 -2.40 -2.43 -1.64
CA LYS A 259 -1.34 -3.40 -1.76
C LYS A 259 -0.57 -3.15 -3.03
N ASN A 260 0.75 -3.19 -2.95
CA ASN A 260 1.63 -3.07 -4.12
C ASN A 260 2.60 -4.24 -4.17
N TRP A 261 3.02 -4.61 -5.37
CA TRP A 261 4.05 -5.62 -5.57
C TRP A 261 4.80 -5.42 -6.88
N SER A 262 5.96 -6.04 -7.01
CA SER A 262 6.75 -6.02 -8.25
C SER A 262 7.54 -7.31 -8.46
N ASP A 263 7.80 -7.61 -9.73
CA ASP A 263 8.68 -8.70 -10.15
C ASP A 263 10.15 -8.28 -10.33
N GLN A 264 10.49 -7.01 -10.05
CA GLN A 264 11.87 -6.50 -10.09
C GLN A 264 12.12 -5.41 -9.01
N PRO A 265 13.38 -4.97 -8.80
CA PRO A 265 13.68 -3.91 -7.83
C PRO A 265 12.96 -2.60 -8.15
N PHE A 266 12.56 -1.87 -7.11
CA PHE A 266 11.78 -0.63 -7.23
C PHE A 266 12.44 0.41 -8.13
N ILE A 267 13.76 0.59 -7.96
CA ILE A 267 14.57 1.56 -8.69
C ILE A 267 14.69 1.25 -10.19
N ASP A 268 14.45 0.00 -10.58
CA ASP A 268 14.50 -0.46 -11.98
C ASP A 268 13.14 -0.27 -12.68
N SER A 269 12.11 0.14 -11.95
CA SER A 269 10.76 0.37 -12.49
C SER A 269 10.39 1.85 -12.46
N VAL A 270 10.69 2.55 -11.37
CA VAL A 270 10.12 3.87 -11.07
C VAL A 270 11.08 4.97 -11.52
N GLN A 271 10.62 5.90 -12.36
CA GLN A 271 11.29 7.19 -12.55
C GLN A 271 10.80 8.18 -11.51
N SER A 272 9.48 8.37 -11.46
CA SER A 272 8.80 9.14 -10.43
C SER A 272 7.36 8.68 -10.33
N TRP A 273 6.76 8.88 -9.16
CA TRP A 273 5.32 8.76 -9.03
C TRP A 273 4.76 9.84 -8.12
N TYR A 274 3.49 10.16 -8.35
CA TYR A 274 2.62 10.89 -7.44
C TYR A 274 1.43 10.01 -7.12
N TRP A 275 1.23 9.75 -5.85
CA TRP A 275 0.10 8.97 -5.35
C TRP A 275 -0.58 9.73 -4.22
N GLY A 276 -1.86 9.44 -4.01
CA GLY A 276 -2.54 9.84 -2.79
C GLY A 276 -4.01 9.50 -2.81
N HIS A 277 -4.64 9.74 -1.66
CA HIS A 277 -6.08 9.65 -1.48
C HIS A 277 -6.57 10.81 -0.62
N GLY A 278 -7.86 11.11 -0.72
CA GLY A 278 -8.46 12.14 0.12
C GLY A 278 -9.97 12.10 0.10
N ARG A 279 -10.55 12.73 1.13
CA ARG A 279 -11.99 12.98 1.23
C ARG A 279 -12.25 14.46 1.02
N LEU A 280 -12.92 14.81 -0.07
CA LEU A 280 -13.21 16.18 -0.50
C LEU A 280 -14.73 16.41 -0.46
N GLY A 281 -15.24 16.94 0.66
CA GLY A 281 -16.70 17.01 0.88
C GLY A 281 -17.37 15.63 0.70
N PRO A 282 -18.32 15.47 -0.24
CA PRO A 282 -18.97 14.17 -0.51
C PRO A 282 -18.12 13.22 -1.34
N TYR A 283 -16.98 13.67 -1.88
CA TYR A 283 -16.15 12.89 -2.79
C TYR A 283 -15.06 12.09 -2.05
N SER A 284 -14.88 10.85 -2.48
CA SER A 284 -13.74 9.99 -2.16
C SER A 284 -12.86 9.95 -3.41
N ILE A 285 -11.58 10.29 -3.28
CA ILE A 285 -10.67 10.48 -4.41
C ILE A 285 -9.39 9.67 -4.18
N VAL A 286 -8.95 8.94 -5.19
CA VAL A 286 -7.60 8.33 -5.24
C VAL A 286 -6.97 8.73 -6.58
N TRP A 287 -5.67 9.02 -6.55
CA TRP A 287 -4.89 9.29 -7.75
C TRP A 287 -3.58 8.53 -7.75
N PHE A 288 -3.19 8.14 -8.95
CA PHE A 288 -1.86 7.68 -9.28
C PHE A 288 -1.43 8.37 -10.57
N SER A 289 -0.20 8.88 -10.61
CA SER A 289 0.46 9.39 -11.80
C SER A 289 1.91 8.92 -11.77
N TYR A 290 2.29 8.08 -12.73
CA TYR A 290 3.54 7.34 -12.71
C TYR A 290 4.31 7.53 -14.01
N LEU A 291 5.63 7.72 -13.87
CA LEU A 291 6.58 7.67 -14.97
C LEU A 291 7.52 6.49 -14.75
N ALA A 292 7.60 5.60 -15.73
CA ALA A 292 8.50 4.47 -15.71
C ALA A 292 9.93 4.89 -16.08
N ILE A 293 10.93 4.26 -15.47
CA ILE A 293 12.30 4.40 -15.95
C ILE A 293 12.44 3.70 -17.30
N ASP A 294 13.27 4.26 -18.18
CA ASP A 294 13.58 3.73 -19.51
C ASP A 294 12.36 3.43 -20.43
N ASP A 295 11.20 4.03 -20.17
CA ASP A 295 10.04 3.88 -21.05
C ASP A 295 10.24 4.68 -22.35
N PRO A 296 10.39 4.01 -23.52
CA PRO A 296 10.64 4.68 -24.79
C PRO A 296 9.45 5.52 -25.27
N SER A 297 8.26 5.30 -24.72
CA SER A 297 7.06 6.07 -25.06
C SER A 297 6.93 7.37 -24.27
N ASN A 298 7.71 7.54 -23.18
CA ASN A 298 7.52 8.60 -22.19
C ASN A 298 6.06 8.74 -21.75
N ALA A 299 5.35 7.61 -21.61
CA ALA A 299 3.95 7.63 -21.22
C ALA A 299 3.83 8.03 -19.74
N THR A 300 2.75 8.76 -19.44
CA THR A 300 2.30 8.91 -18.06
C THR A 300 1.23 7.87 -17.80
N TYR A 301 1.53 6.91 -16.94
CA TYR A 301 0.57 5.92 -16.47
C TYR A 301 -0.24 6.56 -15.35
N VAL A 302 -1.56 6.45 -15.42
CA VAL A 302 -2.44 7.02 -14.39
C VAL A 302 -3.42 5.97 -13.88
N SER A 303 -3.88 6.17 -12.66
CA SER A 303 -5.11 5.54 -12.17
C SER A 303 -5.91 6.58 -11.41
N SER A 304 -7.18 6.63 -11.74
CA SER A 304 -8.12 7.64 -11.27
C SER A 304 -9.29 6.95 -10.61
N TYR A 305 -9.62 7.42 -9.40
CA TYR A 305 -10.82 7.02 -8.68
C TYR A 305 -11.54 8.25 -8.18
N VAL A 306 -12.83 8.32 -8.48
CA VAL A 306 -13.73 9.30 -7.88
C VAL A 306 -15.02 8.57 -7.55
N ALA A 307 -15.41 8.60 -6.29
CA ALA A 307 -16.75 8.22 -5.84
C ALA A 307 -17.40 9.43 -5.16
N ARG A 308 -18.72 9.56 -5.26
CA ARG A 308 -19.51 10.59 -4.58
C ARG A 308 -20.58 9.92 -3.75
N ASP A 309 -20.60 10.21 -2.45
CA ASP A 309 -21.58 9.62 -1.52
C ASP A 309 -21.61 8.07 -1.57
N GLY A 310 -20.45 7.47 -1.86
CA GLY A 310 -20.26 6.02 -1.98
C GLY A 310 -20.60 5.42 -3.35
N GLU A 311 -21.08 6.22 -4.30
CA GLU A 311 -21.34 5.81 -5.69
C GLU A 311 -20.14 6.12 -6.58
N LEU A 312 -19.68 5.11 -7.33
CA LEU A 312 -18.51 5.25 -8.22
C LEU A 312 -18.83 6.11 -9.43
N LEU A 313 -18.03 7.14 -9.67
CA LEU A 313 -18.07 7.98 -10.88
C LEU A 313 -16.95 7.61 -11.85
N ILE A 314 -15.73 7.40 -11.35
CA ILE A 314 -14.54 7.08 -12.14
C ILE A 314 -13.76 5.95 -11.48
N SER A 315 -13.30 5.01 -12.29
CA SER A 315 -12.28 4.00 -11.96
C SER A 315 -11.56 3.64 -13.26
N ALA A 316 -10.48 4.35 -13.60
CA ALA A 316 -9.92 4.31 -14.95
C ALA A 316 -8.42 4.63 -15.02
N CYS A 317 -7.77 4.12 -16.07
CA CYS A 317 -6.36 4.36 -16.42
C CYS A 317 -6.19 5.24 -17.67
N ASP A 318 -7.00 6.29 -17.81
CA ASP A 318 -6.96 7.15 -18.99
C ASP A 318 -6.32 8.51 -18.63
N PRO A 319 -5.17 8.88 -19.23
CA PRO A 319 -4.52 10.17 -18.96
C PRO A 319 -5.32 11.38 -19.49
N SER A 320 -6.37 11.17 -20.29
CA SER A 320 -7.35 12.22 -20.61
C SER A 320 -8.34 12.49 -19.47
N ILE A 321 -8.54 11.53 -18.56
CA ILE A 321 -9.43 11.65 -17.40
C ILE A 321 -8.73 12.36 -16.25
N LEU A 322 -7.48 12.00 -15.93
CA LEU A 322 -6.76 12.53 -14.78
C LEU A 322 -5.42 13.16 -15.18
N THR A 323 -5.21 14.40 -14.76
CA THR A 323 -3.89 15.04 -14.78
C THR A 323 -3.46 15.39 -13.35
N VAL A 324 -2.25 14.97 -12.95
CA VAL A 324 -1.63 15.34 -11.68
C VAL A 324 -0.37 16.16 -11.96
N ARG A 325 -0.25 17.34 -11.35
CA ARG A 325 0.93 18.22 -11.49
C ARG A 325 1.39 18.76 -10.14
N PRO A 326 2.69 18.73 -9.84
CA PRO A 326 3.21 19.32 -8.63
C PRO A 326 3.12 20.85 -8.68
N VAL A 327 2.92 21.43 -7.51
CA VAL A 327 2.86 22.88 -7.29
C VAL A 327 4.02 23.25 -6.39
N GLY A 328 4.66 24.38 -6.68
CA GLY A 328 5.72 24.91 -5.85
C GLY A 328 5.74 26.43 -5.90
N SER A 329 6.16 27.03 -4.80
CA SER A 329 6.28 28.46 -4.62
C SER A 329 7.28 29.05 -5.62
N PRO A 330 7.06 30.28 -6.12
CA PRO A 330 7.98 30.92 -7.05
C PRO A 330 9.42 30.92 -6.53
N GLY A 331 10.36 30.50 -7.39
CA GLY A 331 11.78 30.41 -7.05
C GLY A 331 12.20 29.10 -6.35
N THR A 332 11.28 28.18 -6.11
CA THR A 332 11.57 26.82 -5.64
C THR A 332 11.57 25.82 -6.82
N THR A 333 12.01 24.60 -6.55
CA THR A 333 11.98 23.50 -7.54
C THR A 333 10.74 22.61 -7.40
N GLY A 334 9.91 22.84 -6.37
CA GLY A 334 8.76 21.99 -6.04
C GLY A 334 7.70 21.89 -7.13
N GLY A 335 7.60 22.87 -8.04
CA GLY A 335 6.67 22.84 -9.17
C GLY A 335 7.22 22.17 -10.44
N ARG A 336 8.42 21.57 -10.39
CA ARG A 336 9.05 20.97 -11.57
C ARG A 336 8.34 19.68 -11.97
N TYR A 337 8.11 19.49 -13.28
CA TYR A 337 7.61 18.24 -13.84
C TYR A 337 8.35 17.87 -15.13
N PRO A 338 8.88 16.63 -15.27
CA PRO A 338 9.04 15.61 -14.23
C PRO A 338 9.91 16.09 -13.05
N PRO A 339 9.70 15.57 -11.83
CA PRO A 339 10.48 15.95 -10.66
C PRO A 339 11.89 15.35 -10.73
N ARG A 340 12.80 15.88 -9.90
CA ARG A 340 14.12 15.30 -9.61
C ARG A 340 14.27 15.06 -8.12
N MET A 341 15.24 14.24 -7.72
CA MET A 341 15.57 14.05 -6.31
C MET A 341 15.76 15.41 -5.61
N SER A 342 15.32 15.48 -4.35
CA SER A 342 15.27 16.71 -3.54
C SER A 342 14.26 17.77 -4.00
N ASP A 343 13.50 17.58 -5.08
CA ASP A 343 12.37 18.46 -5.38
C ASP A 343 11.23 18.20 -4.40
N ILE A 344 10.93 19.19 -3.57
CA ILE A 344 9.88 19.11 -2.56
C ILE A 344 8.70 19.98 -3.03
N PRO A 345 7.56 19.38 -3.43
CA PRO A 345 6.37 20.13 -3.82
C PRO A 345 5.68 20.75 -2.60
N ASP A 346 5.02 21.89 -2.81
CA ASP A 346 4.07 22.47 -1.85
C ASP A 346 2.72 21.72 -1.90
N GLY A 347 2.52 20.86 -2.90
CA GLY A 347 1.28 20.14 -3.12
C GLY A 347 1.11 19.65 -4.55
N PHE A 348 -0.09 19.14 -4.85
CA PHE A 348 -0.49 18.68 -6.17
C PHE A 348 -1.75 19.40 -6.65
N ARG A 349 -1.79 19.73 -7.94
CA ARG A 349 -3.00 20.11 -8.65
C ARG A 349 -3.50 18.91 -9.45
N LEU A 350 -4.77 18.58 -9.27
CA LEU A 350 -5.45 17.49 -9.96
C LEU A 350 -6.62 18.05 -10.77
N GLU A 351 -6.78 17.53 -11.98
CA GLU A 351 -7.92 17.83 -12.84
C GLU A 351 -8.51 16.51 -13.32
N TYR A 352 -9.78 16.28 -12.98
CA TYR A 352 -10.56 15.10 -13.37
C TYR A 352 -11.64 15.48 -14.36
N ASP A 353 -11.73 14.79 -15.50
CA ASP A 353 -12.91 14.79 -16.35
C ASP A 353 -13.93 13.77 -15.82
N LEU A 354 -15.04 14.23 -15.23
CA LEU A 354 -16.12 13.39 -14.73
C LEU A 354 -17.16 13.03 -15.81
N GLY A 355 -16.90 13.42 -17.07
CA GLY A 355 -17.77 13.24 -18.22
C GLY A 355 -18.84 14.32 -18.34
N GLU A 356 -19.53 14.34 -19.49
CA GLU A 356 -20.49 15.40 -19.86
C GLU A 356 -21.58 15.65 -18.80
N ALA A 357 -22.00 14.60 -18.09
CA ALA A 357 -23.06 14.66 -17.09
C ALA A 357 -22.60 15.16 -15.71
N ASN A 358 -21.30 15.16 -15.41
CA ASN A 358 -20.79 15.52 -14.08
C ASN A 358 -19.76 16.66 -14.12
N GLY A 359 -19.31 17.07 -15.31
CA GLY A 359 -18.40 18.19 -15.50
C GLY A 359 -16.94 17.84 -15.16
N GLN A 360 -16.18 18.85 -14.76
CA GLN A 360 -14.76 18.70 -14.40
C GLN A 360 -14.58 18.94 -12.89
N LEU A 361 -13.87 18.05 -12.21
CA LEU A 361 -13.47 18.25 -10.80
C LEU A 361 -12.02 18.74 -10.75
N LYS A 362 -11.84 19.97 -10.25
CA LYS A 362 -10.51 20.56 -10.02
C LYS A 362 -10.17 20.52 -8.55
N VAL A 363 -8.97 20.09 -8.24
CA VAL A 363 -8.52 19.86 -6.87
C VAL A 363 -7.12 20.42 -6.69
N ASN A 364 -6.91 21.11 -5.57
CA ASN A 364 -5.59 21.45 -5.06
C ASN A 364 -5.41 20.73 -3.72
N VAL A 365 -4.33 19.96 -3.63
CA VAL A 365 -3.87 19.33 -2.39
C VAL A 365 -2.62 20.06 -1.95
N SER A 366 -2.55 20.50 -0.71
CA SER A 366 -1.37 21.15 -0.11
C SER A 366 -0.75 20.25 0.94
N VAL A 367 0.58 20.14 0.95
CA VAL A 367 1.30 19.36 1.97
C VAL A 367 1.22 20.05 3.33
N ARG A 368 1.19 19.25 4.40
CA ARG A 368 1.24 19.72 5.79
C ARG A 368 2.39 19.10 6.55
N THR A 369 2.18 17.91 7.09
CA THR A 369 3.12 17.21 7.96
C THR A 369 3.76 16.08 7.16
N LEU A 370 5.09 15.99 7.16
CA LEU A 370 5.82 14.84 6.60
C LEU A 370 5.62 13.66 7.55
N VAL A 371 4.95 12.61 7.07
CA VAL A 371 4.53 11.45 7.89
C VAL A 371 5.27 10.17 7.56
N ALA A 372 5.89 10.06 6.38
CA ALA A 372 6.81 8.98 6.07
C ALA A 372 7.82 9.40 4.99
N GLY A 373 8.87 8.60 4.82
CA GLY A 373 9.92 8.82 3.82
C GLY A 373 11.23 9.33 4.40
N ASN A 374 12.20 9.55 3.51
CA ASN A 374 13.57 9.95 3.84
C ASN A 374 13.82 11.45 3.62
N GLY A 375 12.80 12.20 3.14
CA GLY A 375 12.89 13.64 2.93
C GLY A 375 13.68 14.06 1.69
N ASN A 376 14.02 13.12 0.81
CA ASN A 376 14.82 13.39 -0.39
C ASN A 376 14.18 12.84 -1.67
N ASP A 377 14.07 11.52 -1.76
CA ASP A 377 13.61 10.75 -2.93
C ASP A 377 12.35 9.94 -2.64
N TYR A 378 11.98 9.82 -1.36
CA TYR A 378 10.68 9.36 -0.92
C TYR A 378 10.14 10.30 0.16
N LEU A 379 8.96 10.87 -0.08
CA LEU A 379 8.26 11.73 0.86
C LEU A 379 6.76 11.41 0.85
N ARG A 380 6.16 11.30 2.03
CA ARG A 380 4.72 11.18 2.22
C ARG A 380 4.24 12.19 3.24
N TRP A 381 3.14 12.85 2.93
CA TRP A 381 2.56 13.89 3.76
C TRP A 381 1.10 13.61 4.09
N THR A 382 0.63 14.19 5.18
CA THR A 382 -0.78 14.58 5.28
C THR A 382 -0.96 15.93 4.58
N GLY A 383 -2.18 16.22 4.16
CA GLY A 383 -2.47 17.42 3.40
C GLY A 383 -3.89 17.94 3.56
N ASP A 384 -4.07 19.21 3.23
CA ASP A 384 -5.38 19.83 3.04
C ASP A 384 -5.79 19.67 1.57
N ILE A 385 -7.04 19.30 1.31
CA ILE A 385 -7.58 19.17 -0.05
C ILE A 385 -8.73 20.16 -0.24
N VAL A 386 -8.67 20.93 -1.31
CA VAL A 386 -9.69 21.92 -1.70
C VAL A 386 -10.05 21.71 -3.15
N GLY A 387 -11.32 21.78 -3.50
CA GLY A 387 -11.72 21.62 -4.89
C GLY A 387 -13.07 22.19 -5.24
N GLU A 388 -13.35 22.17 -6.54
CA GLU A 388 -14.56 22.71 -7.15
C GLU A 388 -15.00 21.82 -8.32
N VAL A 389 -16.32 21.78 -8.54
CA VAL A 389 -16.91 21.12 -9.71
C VAL A 389 -17.31 22.19 -10.71
N ILE A 390 -16.77 22.10 -11.92
CA ILE A 390 -17.09 22.97 -13.03
C ILE A 390 -18.08 22.22 -13.93
N GLU A 391 -19.34 22.63 -13.87
CA GLU A 391 -20.42 22.05 -14.67
C GLU A 391 -20.19 22.26 -16.18
N SER A 392 -20.65 21.28 -16.97
CA SER A 392 -20.66 21.36 -18.43
C SER A 392 -21.69 22.39 -18.94
N GLU A 393 -21.49 22.94 -20.14
CA GLU A 393 -22.41 23.94 -20.72
C GLU A 393 -23.85 23.40 -20.87
N SER A 394 -24.02 22.10 -21.07
CA SER A 394 -25.33 21.44 -21.20
C SER A 394 -26.17 21.53 -19.92
N GLN A 395 -25.55 21.40 -18.73
CA GLN A 395 -26.23 21.53 -17.44
C GLN A 395 -26.67 22.96 -17.14
N ARG A 396 -25.86 23.97 -17.52
CA ARG A 396 -26.24 25.38 -17.36
C ARG A 396 -27.49 25.75 -18.15
N THR A 397 -27.73 25.10 -19.29
CA THR A 397 -28.95 25.31 -20.10
C THR A 397 -30.21 24.68 -19.52
N GLU A 398 -30.10 23.55 -18.80
CA GLU A 398 -31.27 22.92 -18.16
C GLU A 398 -31.75 23.70 -16.93
N GLU A 399 -30.82 24.24 -16.11
CA GLU A 399 -31.20 25.10 -14.98
C GLU A 399 -31.73 26.47 -15.43
N ALA A 400 -31.23 27.02 -16.55
CA ALA A 400 -31.71 28.29 -17.10
C ALA A 400 -33.16 28.24 -17.64
N GLY A 401 -33.73 27.04 -17.83
CA GLY A 401 -35.14 26.85 -18.22
C GLY A 401 -36.15 27.07 -17.10
N GLY A 402 -35.70 27.17 -15.85
CA GLY A 402 -36.53 27.38 -14.67
C GLY A 402 -36.15 28.64 -13.90
N GLY A 403 -36.73 29.79 -14.28
CA GLY A 403 -36.82 31.01 -13.45
C GLY A 403 -35.55 31.44 -12.69
N GLY A 404 -34.77 32.33 -13.29
CA GLY A 404 -33.51 32.86 -12.75
C GLY A 404 -33.55 33.29 -11.28
N GLY A 405 -32.82 32.54 -10.45
CA GLY A 405 -32.25 33.00 -9.19
C GLY A 405 -30.75 33.31 -9.38
N PRO A 406 -30.12 34.13 -8.52
CA PRO A 406 -28.69 34.41 -8.61
C PRO A 406 -27.92 33.10 -8.49
N GLY A 407 -26.97 32.88 -9.41
CA GLY A 407 -26.15 31.66 -9.46
C GLY A 407 -25.61 31.32 -8.08
N ARG A 408 -25.84 30.09 -7.62
CA ARG A 408 -25.24 29.59 -6.38
C ARG A 408 -23.73 29.66 -6.55
N GLU A 409 -23.07 30.57 -5.83
CA GLU A 409 -21.66 30.41 -5.48
C GLU A 409 -21.56 29.11 -4.68
N ASN A 410 -21.23 28.01 -5.35
CA ASN A 410 -20.89 26.77 -4.66
C ASN A 410 -19.62 27.05 -3.87
N SER A 411 -19.73 27.03 -2.55
CA SER A 411 -18.57 27.12 -1.66
C SER A 411 -17.56 26.03 -2.03
N PRO A 412 -16.25 26.31 -1.99
CA PRO A 412 -15.25 25.31 -2.32
C PRO A 412 -15.40 24.09 -1.40
N LEU A 413 -15.32 22.91 -2.00
CA LEU A 413 -15.26 21.66 -1.26
C LEU A 413 -13.92 21.64 -0.51
N VAL A 414 -13.93 21.12 0.71
CA VAL A 414 -12.74 21.01 1.56
C VAL A 414 -12.66 19.64 2.21
N GLY A 415 -11.46 19.25 2.61
CA GLY A 415 -11.23 18.10 3.46
C GLY A 415 -9.75 17.82 3.68
N VAL A 416 -9.41 16.55 3.90
CA VAL A 416 -8.04 16.12 4.19
C VAL A 416 -7.59 15.01 3.24
N ALA A 417 -6.28 14.89 3.06
CA ALA A 417 -5.64 13.93 2.17
C ALA A 417 -4.36 13.34 2.77
N VAL A 418 -3.95 12.20 2.22
CA VAL A 418 -2.59 11.67 2.32
C VAL A 418 -2.02 11.63 0.91
N LEU A 419 -0.81 12.10 0.73
CA LEU A 419 -0.16 12.22 -0.58
C LEU A 419 1.31 11.88 -0.49
N GLU A 420 1.87 11.37 -1.57
CA GLU A 420 3.28 11.02 -1.62
C GLU A 420 3.93 11.31 -2.97
N GLN A 421 5.24 11.40 -2.92
CA GLN A 421 6.12 11.47 -4.06
C GLN A 421 7.29 10.50 -3.90
N PHE A 422 7.57 9.76 -4.98
CA PHE A 422 8.84 9.08 -5.19
C PHE A 422 9.55 9.67 -6.40
N VAL A 423 10.88 9.79 -6.33
CA VAL A 423 11.72 10.26 -7.44
C VAL A 423 13.05 9.51 -7.47
N MET A 424 13.33 8.79 -8.54
CA MET A 424 14.56 7.99 -8.70
C MET A 424 15.59 8.63 -9.64
N VAL A 425 15.32 9.82 -10.17
CA VAL A 425 16.21 10.53 -11.10
C VAL A 425 16.80 11.78 -10.45
N GLU A 426 18.12 11.91 -10.55
CA GLU A 426 18.91 13.05 -10.05
C GLU A 426 18.69 14.38 -10.81
#